data_AF-A0A1G5IRZ1-F1
#
_entry.id   AF-A0A1G5IRZ1-F1
#
_cell.length_a   1.000
_cell.length_b   1.000
_cell.length_c   1.000
_cell.angle_alpha   90.00
_cell.angle_beta   90.00
_cell.angle_gamma   90.00
#
_symmetry.space_group_name_H-M   'P 1'
#
loop_
_entity.id
_entity.type
_entity.pdbx_description
1 polymer ?
#
loop_
_entity_poly.entity_id
_entity_poly.type
_entity_poly.pdbx_seq_one_letter_code
_entity_poly.pdbx_strand_id
1 'polypeptide(L)'
;MKITIESKHILLVLHIISWILFIGLCIEACGFLVGIVLTFYIPLEATYMHHQVDLSGLYQFDRGYFYVQTGFISGVAIMRALLFYLIVRILYDRKVNLDQPFSPDMARFISKVGYLSLFIALFSGWGAQYSAGFAGLGVPMPDLELQRLGGSDVWAFMGVTLLVIAQLFKRGIEMQAENELTI
;
A
#
# COMPACT_ATOMS: atom_id res chain seq x y z
N MET A 1 6.40 19.06 33.57
CA MET A 1 5.74 17.75 33.60
C MET A 1 6.32 16.90 32.47
N LYS A 2 7.20 15.95 32.77
CA LYS A 2 7.84 15.08 31.77
C LYS A 2 6.87 13.93 31.51
N ILE A 3 6.17 13.94 30.38
CA ILE A 3 5.35 12.81 29.96
C ILE A 3 6.32 11.73 29.48
N THR A 4 6.76 10.85 30.39
CA THR A 4 7.48 9.63 30.01
C THR A 4 6.44 8.65 29.50
N ILE A 5 6.12 8.72 28.20
CA ILE A 5 5.31 7.70 27.55
C ILE A 5 6.15 6.41 27.54
N GLU A 6 5.75 5.42 28.32
CA GLU A 6 6.41 4.11 28.32
C GLU A 6 6.28 3.51 26.92
N SER A 7 7.36 2.97 26.36
CA SER A 7 7.45 2.39 25.01
C SER A 7 6.28 1.46 24.64
N LYS A 8 5.73 0.76 25.63
CA LYS A 8 4.54 -0.12 25.49
C LYS A 8 3.27 0.64 25.08
N HIS A 9 3.05 1.84 25.61
CA HIS A 9 1.86 2.65 25.30
C HIS A 9 1.91 3.15 23.85
N ILE A 10 3.10 3.53 23.34
CA ILE A 10 3.27 3.95 21.94
C ILE A 10 2.95 2.78 21.00
N LEU A 11 3.47 1.59 21.29
CA LEU A 11 3.22 0.40 20.47
C LEU A 11 1.73 0.00 20.49
N LEU A 12 1.05 0.14 21.63
CA LEU A 12 -0.38 -0.13 21.74
C LEU A 12 -1.21 0.81 20.86
N VAL A 13 -0.92 2.12 20.92
CA VAL A 13 -1.62 3.13 20.10
C VAL A 13 -1.38 2.85 18.61
N LEU A 14 -0.12 2.59 18.22
CA LEU A 14 0.21 2.27 16.84
C LEU A 14 -0.49 0.99 16.36
N HIS A 15 -0.62 -0.01 17.23
CA HIS A 15 -1.33 -1.26 16.92
C HIS A 15 -2.81 -1.02 16.63
N ILE A 16 -3.50 -0.25 17.48
CA ILE A 16 -4.93 0.07 17.30
C ILE A 16 -5.14 0.85 16.00
N ILE A 17 -4.34 1.90 15.76
CA ILE A 17 -4.44 2.71 14.54
C ILE A 17 -4.18 1.86 13.29
N SER A 18 -3.17 1.00 13.33
CA SER A 18 -2.83 0.13 12.20
C SER A 18 -3.96 -0.83 11.86
N TRP A 19 -4.66 -1.39 12.86
CA TRP A 19 -5.83 -2.24 12.65
C TRP A 19 -7.00 -1.50 12.00
N ILE A 20 -7.29 -0.28 12.47
CA ILE A 20 -8.38 0.54 11.89
C ILE A 20 -8.09 0.82 10.41
N LEU A 21 -6.86 1.25 10.09
CA LEU A 21 -6.44 1.52 8.71
C LEU A 21 -6.46 0.26 7.85
N PHE A 22 -6.01 -0.86 8.38
CA PHE A 22 -6.04 -2.15 7.68
C PHE A 22 -7.46 -2.57 7.31
N ILE A 23 -8.41 -2.50 8.25
CA ILE A 23 -9.81 -2.85 8.01
C ILE A 23 -10.41 -1.94 6.94
N GLY A 24 -10.17 -0.63 7.02
CA GLY A 24 -10.66 0.34 6.03
C GLY A 24 -10.16 0.02 4.62
N LEU A 25 -8.87 -0.26 4.47
CA LEU A 25 -8.27 -0.62 3.17
C LEU A 25 -8.75 -1.97 2.64
N CYS A 26 -9.03 -2.93 3.51
CA CYS A 26 -9.61 -4.21 3.11
C CYS A 26 -11.03 -4.05 2.55
N ILE A 27 -11.86 -3.19 3.16
CA ILE A 27 -13.20 -2.88 2.66
C ILE A 27 -13.11 -2.22 1.29
N GLU A 28 -12.22 -1.24 1.12
CA GLU A 28 -11.97 -0.58 -0.17
C GLU A 28 -11.53 -1.58 -1.26
N ALA A 29 -10.55 -2.44 -0.95
CA ALA A 29 -10.06 -3.46 -1.88
C ALA A 29 -11.15 -4.48 -2.25
N CYS A 30 -11.94 -4.96 -1.28
CA CYS A 30 -13.09 -5.82 -1.54
C CYS A 30 -14.12 -5.12 -2.43
N GLY A 31 -14.37 -3.83 -2.21
CA GLY A 31 -15.26 -3.02 -3.03
C GLY A 31 -14.89 -3.05 -4.51
N PHE A 32 -13.61 -2.81 -4.82
CA PHE A 32 -13.12 -2.88 -6.20
C PHE A 32 -13.18 -4.30 -6.78
N LEU A 33 -12.78 -5.32 -6.02
CA LEU A 33 -12.83 -6.71 -6.47
C LEU A 33 -14.26 -7.17 -6.77
N VAL A 34 -15.19 -6.91 -5.87
CA VAL A 34 -16.61 -7.24 -6.07
C VAL A 34 -17.15 -6.49 -7.28
N GLY A 35 -16.81 -5.21 -7.45
CA GLY A 35 -17.19 -4.44 -8.64
C GLY A 35 -16.72 -5.08 -9.95
N ILE A 36 -15.48 -5.56 -10.02
CA ILE A 36 -14.95 -6.24 -11.23
C ILE A 36 -15.74 -7.52 -11.51
N VAL A 37 -15.94 -8.34 -10.47
CA VAL A 37 -16.65 -9.61 -10.59
C VAL A 37 -18.10 -9.39 -11.02
N LEU A 38 -18.81 -8.43 -10.41
CA LEU A 38 -20.18 -8.12 -10.76
C LEU A 38 -20.29 -7.60 -12.20
N THR A 39 -19.38 -6.72 -12.63
CA THR A 39 -19.37 -6.20 -14.01
C THR A 39 -19.10 -7.29 -15.06
N PHE A 40 -18.46 -8.41 -14.67
CA PHE A 40 -18.28 -9.57 -15.53
C PHE A 40 -19.59 -10.34 -15.79
N TYR A 41 -20.48 -10.42 -14.78
CA TYR A 41 -21.75 -11.14 -14.88
C TYR A 41 -22.95 -10.24 -15.27
N ILE A 42 -22.93 -8.97 -14.87
CA ILE A 42 -24.01 -8.00 -15.05
C ILE A 42 -23.43 -6.69 -15.63
N PRO A 43 -23.61 -6.39 -16.93
CA PRO A 43 -22.96 -5.26 -17.59
C PRO A 43 -23.53 -3.87 -17.20
N LEU A 44 -24.62 -3.82 -16.41
CA LEU A 44 -25.32 -2.59 -16.05
C LEU A 44 -24.67 -1.83 -14.87
N GLU A 45 -23.73 -2.44 -14.15
CA GLU A 45 -23.14 -1.89 -12.91
C GLU A 45 -21.79 -1.17 -13.10
N ALA A 46 -21.29 -1.05 -14.33
CA ALA A 46 -20.04 -0.31 -14.59
C ALA A 46 -20.09 1.16 -14.08
N THR A 47 -21.29 1.72 -13.92
CA THR A 47 -21.56 3.06 -13.37
C THR A 47 -21.40 3.14 -11.84
N TYR A 48 -21.41 2.02 -11.11
CA TYR A 48 -21.48 1.98 -9.64
C TYR A 48 -20.29 1.27 -8.98
N MET A 49 -19.13 1.18 -9.65
CA MET A 49 -17.91 0.69 -9.01
C MET A 49 -17.55 1.55 -7.79
N HIS A 50 -17.81 0.99 -6.61
CA HIS A 50 -17.57 1.56 -5.28
C HIS A 50 -17.75 3.10 -5.20
N HIS A 51 -18.97 3.58 -5.45
CA HIS A 51 -19.51 4.92 -5.16
C HIS A 51 -18.69 6.17 -5.58
N GLN A 52 -17.54 6.02 -6.23
CA GLN A 52 -16.60 7.11 -6.47
C GLN A 52 -15.95 7.03 -7.86
N VAL A 53 -15.69 5.84 -8.41
CA VAL A 53 -14.94 5.74 -9.69
C VAL A 53 -15.90 5.41 -10.83
N ASP A 54 -16.34 6.44 -11.56
CA ASP A 54 -17.12 6.26 -12.79
C ASP A 54 -16.21 6.00 -13.98
N LEU A 55 -16.16 4.75 -14.42
CA LEU A 55 -15.44 4.30 -15.61
C LEU A 55 -16.40 3.86 -16.73
N SER A 56 -17.68 4.27 -16.66
CA SER A 56 -18.70 3.90 -17.64
C SER A 56 -18.32 4.34 -19.07
N GLY A 57 -17.67 5.50 -19.21
CA GLY A 57 -17.16 5.97 -20.50
C GLY A 57 -16.07 5.06 -21.09
N LEU A 58 -15.15 4.58 -20.26
CA LEU A 58 -14.13 3.62 -20.70
C LEU A 58 -14.75 2.27 -21.04
N TYR A 59 -15.76 1.83 -20.28
CA TYR A 59 -16.50 0.59 -20.55
C TYR A 59 -17.23 0.63 -21.90
N GLN A 60 -17.82 1.78 -22.25
CA GLN A 60 -18.48 1.99 -23.55
C GLN A 60 -17.48 2.08 -24.70
N PHE A 61 -16.30 2.64 -24.45
CA PHE A 61 -15.22 2.72 -25.43
C PHE A 61 -14.66 1.34 -25.75
N ASP A 62 -14.22 0.58 -24.74
CA ASP A 62 -13.77 -0.80 -24.89
C ASP A 62 -13.76 -1.53 -23.54
N ARG A 63 -14.36 -2.72 -23.52
CA ARG A 63 -14.47 -3.53 -22.29
C ARG A 63 -13.13 -4.08 -21.82
N GLY A 64 -12.22 -4.40 -22.74
CA GLY A 64 -10.88 -4.88 -22.40
C GLY A 64 -10.07 -3.81 -21.67
N TYR A 65 -10.09 -2.57 -22.18
CA TYR A 65 -9.42 -1.45 -21.53
C TYR A 65 -10.01 -1.10 -20.16
N PHE A 66 -11.33 -1.24 -20.01
CA PHE A 66 -11.96 -1.15 -18.70
C PHE A 66 -11.42 -2.20 -17.71
N TYR A 67 -11.35 -3.47 -18.09
CA TYR A 67 -10.84 -4.51 -17.18
C TYR A 67 -9.37 -4.31 -16.82
N VAL A 68 -8.55 -3.84 -17.77
CA VAL A 68 -7.15 -3.50 -17.50
C VAL A 68 -7.05 -2.37 -16.49
N GLN A 69 -7.81 -1.28 -16.69
CA GLN A 69 -7.77 -0.13 -15.78
C GLN A 69 -8.25 -0.48 -14.38
N THR A 70 -9.37 -1.20 -14.26
CA THR A 70 -9.86 -1.64 -12.96
C THR A 70 -8.94 -2.69 -12.32
N GLY A 71 -8.21 -3.46 -13.13
CA GLY A 71 -7.12 -4.33 -12.68
C GLY A 71 -5.99 -3.55 -11.98
N PHE A 72 -5.57 -2.42 -12.54
CA PHE A 72 -4.59 -1.54 -11.88
C PHE A 72 -5.13 -0.98 -10.55
N ILE A 73 -6.37 -0.47 -10.54
CA ILE A 73 -6.99 0.11 -9.34
C ILE A 73 -7.09 -0.93 -8.22
N SER A 74 -7.63 -2.11 -8.53
CA SER A 74 -7.77 -3.21 -7.56
C SER A 74 -6.41 -3.73 -7.09
N GLY A 75 -5.44 -3.89 -7.99
CA GLY A 75 -4.08 -4.30 -7.66
C GLY A 75 -3.42 -3.35 -6.65
N VAL A 76 -3.51 -2.03 -6.90
CA VAL A 76 -2.98 -1.01 -5.99
C VAL A 76 -3.72 -1.01 -4.65
N ALA A 77 -5.04 -1.18 -4.64
CA ALA A 77 -5.83 -1.30 -3.40
C ALA A 77 -5.41 -2.51 -2.55
N ILE A 78 -5.25 -3.68 -3.17
CA ILE A 78 -4.80 -4.90 -2.49
C ILE A 78 -3.38 -4.73 -1.95
N MET A 79 -2.46 -4.16 -2.73
CA MET A 79 -1.09 -3.91 -2.28
C MET A 79 -1.04 -2.95 -1.08
N ARG A 80 -1.87 -1.90 -1.06
CA ARG A 80 -2.02 -1.01 0.11
C ARG A 80 -2.53 -1.78 1.34
N ALA A 81 -3.56 -2.60 1.18
CA ALA A 81 -4.07 -3.45 2.27
C ALA A 81 -3.00 -4.44 2.78
N LEU A 82 -2.24 -5.07 1.87
CA LEU A 82 -1.13 -5.97 2.21
C LEU A 82 -0.02 -5.25 2.99
N LEU A 83 0.27 -3.99 2.66
CA LEU A 83 1.26 -3.20 3.38
C LEU A 83 0.83 -2.98 4.83
N PHE A 84 -0.42 -2.60 5.07
CA PHE A 84 -0.95 -2.45 6.42
C PHE A 84 -1.07 -3.78 7.16
N TYR A 85 -1.37 -4.88 6.46
CA TYR A 85 -1.28 -6.23 7.04
C TYR A 85 0.13 -6.53 7.56
N LEU A 86 1.19 -6.19 6.81
CA LEU A 86 2.57 -6.38 7.29
C LEU A 86 2.85 -5.58 8.57
N ILE A 87 2.34 -4.34 8.66
CA ILE A 87 2.47 -3.49 9.85
C ILE A 87 1.72 -4.09 11.04
N VAL A 88 0.45 -4.47 10.85
CA VAL A 88 -0.36 -5.12 11.88
C VAL A 88 0.31 -6.40 12.37
N ARG A 89 0.83 -7.22 11.44
CA ARG A 89 1.51 -8.47 11.75
C ARG A 89 2.77 -8.28 12.58
N ILE A 90 3.65 -7.34 12.23
CA ILE A 90 4.89 -7.14 13.00
C ILE A 90 4.61 -6.64 14.42
N LEU A 91 3.56 -5.81 14.58
CA LEU A 91 3.11 -5.32 15.88
C LEU A 91 2.42 -6.43 16.70
N TYR A 92 1.62 -7.27 16.05
CA TYR A 92 0.92 -8.40 16.68
C TYR A 92 1.90 -9.48 17.16
N ASP A 93 2.87 -9.85 16.31
CA ASP A 93 3.89 -10.86 16.61
C ASP A 93 4.89 -10.41 17.71
N ARG A 94 4.73 -9.18 18.25
CA ARG A 94 5.64 -8.53 19.22
C ARG A 94 7.11 -8.55 18.80
N LYS A 95 7.37 -8.57 17.48
CA LYS A 95 8.72 -8.50 16.90
C LYS A 95 9.32 -7.10 16.95
N VAL A 96 8.53 -6.10 17.36
CA VAL A 96 8.99 -4.74 17.60
C VAL A 96 9.45 -4.64 19.06
N ASN A 97 10.77 -4.74 19.26
CA ASN A 97 11.40 -4.43 20.53
C ASN A 97 12.06 -3.05 20.43
N LEU A 98 11.56 -2.08 21.20
CA LEU A 98 12.12 -0.73 21.22
C LEU A 98 13.44 -0.65 22.02
N ASP A 99 13.68 -1.62 22.91
CA ASP A 99 14.94 -1.71 23.67
C ASP A 99 16.07 -2.29 22.81
N GLN A 100 15.73 -3.15 21.83
CA GLN A 100 16.65 -3.70 20.84
C GLN A 100 16.07 -3.56 19.41
N PRO A 101 16.15 -2.35 18.82
CA PRO A 101 15.52 -2.06 17.53
C PRO A 101 16.18 -2.77 16.35
N PHE A 102 17.49 -3.04 16.43
CA PHE A 102 18.28 -3.66 15.38
C PHE A 102 18.16 -5.19 15.42
N SER A 103 17.05 -5.71 14.91
CA SER A 103 16.83 -7.14 14.77
C SER A 103 16.75 -7.58 13.31
N PRO A 104 17.18 -8.81 12.96
CA PRO A 104 17.00 -9.35 11.62
C PRO A 104 15.54 -9.39 11.16
N ASP A 105 14.60 -9.52 12.09
CA ASP A 105 13.16 -9.42 11.83
C ASP A 105 12.75 -8.02 11.38
N MET A 106 13.22 -6.99 12.07
CA MET A 106 12.94 -5.60 11.72
C MET A 106 13.55 -5.21 10.37
N ALA A 107 14.80 -5.57 10.11
CA ALA A 107 15.46 -5.30 8.83
C ALA A 107 14.72 -5.95 7.64
N ARG A 108 14.24 -7.20 7.82
CA ARG A 108 13.42 -7.90 6.81
C ARG A 108 12.05 -7.27 6.64
N PHE A 109 11.41 -6.85 7.72
CA PHE A 109 10.13 -6.14 7.67
C PHE A 109 10.25 -4.83 6.88
N ILE A 110 11.20 -3.96 7.24
CA ILE A 110 11.44 -2.68 6.55
C ILE A 110 11.75 -2.92 5.06
N SER A 111 12.57 -3.92 4.74
CA SER A 111 12.86 -4.28 3.35
C SER A 111 11.60 -4.68 2.58
N LYS A 112 10.74 -5.54 3.16
CA LYS A 112 9.49 -5.98 2.53
C LYS A 112 8.54 -4.82 2.28
N VAL A 113 8.36 -3.93 3.26
CA VAL A 113 7.52 -2.73 3.11
C VAL A 113 8.11 -1.78 2.07
N GLY A 114 9.44 -1.61 2.04
CA GLY A 114 10.14 -0.81 1.03
C GLY A 114 9.92 -1.35 -0.39
N TYR A 115 10.14 -2.64 -0.61
CA TYR A 115 9.87 -3.26 -1.92
C TYR A 115 8.40 -3.17 -2.31
N LEU A 116 7.47 -3.44 -1.39
CA LEU A 116 6.04 -3.34 -1.66
C LEU A 116 5.63 -1.90 -2.01
N SER A 117 6.22 -0.89 -1.37
CA SER A 117 6.00 0.52 -1.70
C SER A 117 6.47 0.87 -3.11
N LEU A 118 7.61 0.33 -3.55
CA LEU A 118 8.08 0.49 -4.94
C LEU A 118 7.15 -0.20 -5.94
N PHE A 119 6.62 -1.38 -5.61
CA PHE A 119 5.63 -2.04 -6.44
C PHE A 119 4.34 -1.22 -6.55
N ILE A 120 3.85 -0.66 -5.44
CA ILE A 120 2.69 0.26 -5.46
C ILE A 120 2.99 1.46 -6.36
N ALA A 121 4.16 2.06 -6.25
CA ALA A 121 4.57 3.20 -7.08
C ALA A 121 4.51 2.88 -8.57
N LEU A 122 5.04 1.72 -8.96
CA LEU A 122 5.09 1.28 -10.34
C LEU A 122 3.70 0.99 -10.91
N PHE A 123 2.86 0.24 -10.18
CA PHE A 123 1.49 -0.06 -10.62
C PHE A 123 0.59 1.19 -10.63
N SER A 124 0.74 2.06 -9.64
CA SER A 124 0.05 3.35 -9.57
C SER A 124 0.45 4.25 -10.74
N GLY A 125 1.76 4.36 -11.03
CA GLY A 125 2.29 5.14 -12.14
C GLY A 125 1.83 4.62 -13.50
N TRP A 126 1.85 3.30 -13.73
CA TRP A 126 1.33 2.72 -14.97
C TRP A 126 -0.17 2.90 -15.13
N GLY A 127 -0.96 2.67 -14.09
CA GLY A 127 -2.40 2.92 -14.13
C GLY A 127 -2.74 4.39 -14.38
N ALA A 128 -1.94 5.32 -13.83
CA ALA A 128 -2.11 6.75 -14.08
C ALA A 128 -1.78 7.14 -15.52
N GLN A 129 -0.66 6.63 -16.08
CA GLN A 129 -0.32 6.83 -17.49
C GLN A 129 -1.36 6.24 -18.43
N TYR A 130 -1.86 5.05 -18.09
CA TYR A 130 -2.93 4.39 -18.83
C TYR A 130 -4.19 5.26 -18.85
N SER A 131 -4.64 5.75 -17.69
CA SER A 131 -5.76 6.68 -17.58
C SER A 131 -5.57 7.96 -18.40
N ALA A 132 -4.39 8.57 -18.31
CA ALA A 132 -4.06 9.80 -19.04
C ALA A 132 -4.10 9.60 -20.57
N GLY A 133 -3.69 8.42 -21.05
CA GLY A 133 -3.78 8.06 -22.47
C GLY A 133 -5.22 8.12 -23.00
N PHE A 134 -6.18 7.57 -22.26
CA PHE A 134 -7.60 7.59 -22.65
C PHE A 134 -8.23 8.97 -22.49
N ALA A 135 -7.87 9.71 -21.44
CA ALA A 135 -8.29 11.10 -21.30
C ALA A 135 -7.85 11.97 -22.49
N GLY A 136 -6.63 11.76 -23.01
CA GLY A 136 -6.12 12.42 -24.21
C GLY A 136 -6.86 12.06 -25.51
N LEU A 137 -7.52 10.89 -25.55
CA LEU A 137 -8.39 10.46 -26.66
C LEU A 137 -9.83 10.99 -26.54
N GLY A 138 -10.13 11.76 -25.49
CA GLY A 138 -11.47 12.31 -25.24
C GLY A 138 -12.43 11.34 -24.53
N VAL A 139 -11.94 10.21 -24.01
CA VAL A 139 -12.74 9.33 -23.15
C VAL A 139 -12.89 9.99 -21.78
N PRO A 140 -14.11 10.11 -21.22
CA PRO A 140 -14.29 10.70 -19.91
C PRO A 140 -13.67 9.77 -18.86
N MET A 141 -12.65 10.28 -18.17
CA MET A 141 -11.92 9.56 -17.12
C MET A 141 -12.04 10.32 -15.80
N PRO A 142 -12.29 9.62 -14.67
CA PRO A 142 -12.31 10.25 -13.36
C PRO A 142 -10.90 10.68 -12.95
N ASP A 143 -10.80 11.56 -11.96
CA ASP A 143 -9.50 12.03 -11.48
C ASP A 143 -8.67 10.89 -10.85
N LEU A 144 -7.34 11.00 -10.91
CA LEU A 144 -6.41 9.96 -10.46
C LEU A 144 -6.50 9.68 -8.96
N GLU A 145 -6.83 10.70 -8.15
CA GLU A 145 -7.06 10.54 -6.72
C GLU A 145 -8.26 9.63 -6.45
N LEU A 146 -9.32 9.82 -7.22
CA LEU A 146 -10.55 9.05 -7.13
C LEU A 146 -10.32 7.60 -7.54
N GLN A 147 -9.54 7.40 -8.59
CA GLN A 147 -9.08 6.07 -9.04
C GLN A 147 -8.09 5.41 -8.08
N ARG A 148 -7.61 6.12 -7.05
CA ARG A 148 -6.59 5.63 -6.11
C ARG A 148 -5.26 5.26 -6.77
N LEU A 149 -4.98 5.90 -7.92
CA LEU A 149 -3.75 5.77 -8.70
C LEU A 149 -2.88 7.04 -8.59
N GLY A 150 -3.23 7.96 -7.69
CA GLY A 150 -2.39 9.09 -7.34
C GLY A 150 -1.17 8.70 -6.47
N GLY A 151 -0.17 9.59 -6.45
CA GLY A 151 0.96 9.52 -5.50
C GLY A 151 2.03 8.48 -5.80
N SER A 152 2.19 8.06 -7.07
CA SER A 152 3.23 7.12 -7.48
C SER A 152 4.65 7.59 -7.10
N ASP A 153 4.91 8.88 -7.21
CA ASP A 153 6.12 9.56 -6.76
C ASP A 153 6.36 9.45 -5.25
N VAL A 154 5.32 9.66 -4.45
CA VAL A 154 5.36 9.52 -2.98
C VAL A 154 5.68 8.08 -2.57
N TRP A 155 5.01 7.11 -3.21
CA TRP A 155 5.27 5.68 -2.98
C TRP A 155 6.68 5.28 -3.39
N ALA A 156 7.20 5.83 -4.49
CA ALA A 156 8.57 5.58 -4.93
C ALA A 156 9.58 6.13 -3.93
N PHE A 157 9.39 7.38 -3.51
CA PHE A 157 10.23 8.04 -2.52
C PHE A 157 10.24 7.28 -1.19
N MET A 158 9.06 6.89 -0.70
CA MET A 158 8.95 6.09 0.52
C MET A 158 9.64 4.73 0.38
N GLY A 159 9.45 4.05 -0.75
CA GLY A 159 10.08 2.76 -1.03
C GLY A 159 11.60 2.84 -1.00
N VAL A 160 12.19 3.81 -1.72
CA VAL A 160 13.64 4.05 -1.72
C VAL A 160 14.13 4.39 -0.31
N THR A 161 13.44 5.29 0.40
CA THR A 161 13.81 5.70 1.76
C THR A 161 13.81 4.52 2.74
N LEU A 162 12.77 3.68 2.70
CA LEU A 162 12.69 2.48 3.53
C LEU A 162 13.79 1.48 3.20
N LEU A 163 14.16 1.31 1.93
CA LEU A 163 15.28 0.44 1.57
C LEU A 163 16.61 0.98 2.10
N VAL A 164 16.85 2.29 2.07
CA VAL A 164 18.03 2.91 2.70
C VAL A 164 18.03 2.62 4.20
N ILE A 165 16.90 2.82 4.88
CA ILE A 165 16.76 2.50 6.32
C ILE A 165 17.02 1.02 6.56
N ALA A 166 16.51 0.12 5.72
CA ALA A 166 16.77 -1.31 5.86
C ALA A 166 18.26 -1.67 5.78
N GLN A 167 19.03 -0.99 4.92
CA GLN A 167 20.49 -1.17 4.86
C GLN A 167 21.18 -0.66 6.12
N LEU A 168 20.75 0.48 6.66
CA LEU A 168 21.25 0.99 7.94
C LEU A 168 20.98 0.00 9.08
N PHE A 169 19.80 -0.63 9.10
CA PHE A 169 19.48 -1.65 10.09
C PHE A 169 20.38 -2.88 9.96
N LYS A 170 20.67 -3.34 8.74
CA LYS A 170 21.61 -4.46 8.52
C LYS A 170 23.02 -4.14 9.05
N ARG A 171 23.53 -2.94 8.75
CA ARG A 171 24.81 -2.48 9.30
C ARG A 171 24.79 -2.34 10.82
N GLY A 172 23.68 -1.87 11.39
CA GLY A 172 23.48 -1.81 12.84
C GLY A 172 23.57 -3.18 13.51
N ILE A 173 22.94 -4.20 12.91
CA ILE A 173 22.99 -5.59 13.40
C ILE A 173 24.42 -6.15 13.34
N GLU A 174 25.14 -5.92 12.24
CA GLU A 174 26.55 -6.34 12.10
C GLU A 174 27.43 -5.75 13.21
N MET A 175 27.31 -4.44 13.46
CA MET A 175 28.08 -3.76 14.52
C MET A 175 27.74 -4.26 15.93
N GLN A 176 26.47 -4.57 16.21
CA GLN A 176 26.09 -5.14 17.50
C GLN A 176 26.68 -6.53 17.72
N ALA A 177 26.65 -7.37 16.70
CA ALA A 177 27.22 -8.72 16.77
C ALA A 177 28.74 -8.70 16.98
N GLU A 178 29.45 -7.78 16.32
CA GLU A 178 30.90 -7.59 16.53
C GLU A 178 31.22 -7.14 17.96
N ASN A 179 30.46 -6.16 18.49
CA ASN A 179 30.69 -5.64 19.83
C ASN A 179 30.43 -6.68 20.93
N GLU A 180 29.42 -7.53 20.76
CA GLU A 180 29.13 -8.66 21.68
C GLU A 180 30.22 -9.74 21.68
N LEU A 181 30.99 -9.88 20.60
CA LEU A 181 32.10 -10.85 20.49
C LEU A 181 33.41 -10.33 21.09
N THR A 182 33.53 -9.02 21.33
CA THR A 182 34.75 -8.38 21.85
C THR A 182 34.72 -8.06 23.36
N ILE A 183 33.59 -8.26 24.04
CA ILE A 183 33.43 -8.13 25.50
C ILE A 183 33.63 -9.50 26.15
#